data_AF-A0A8E4BIL6-F1
#
_entry.id   AF-A0A8E4BIL6-F1
#
_cell.length_a   1.000
_cell.length_b   1.000
_cell.length_c   1.000
_cell.angle_alpha   90.00
_cell.angle_beta   90.00
_cell.angle_gamma   90.00
#
_symmetry.space_group_name_H-M   'P 1'
#
loop_
_entity.id
_entity.type
_entity.pdbx_description
1 polymer ?
#
loop_
_entity_poly.entity_id
_entity_poly.type
_entity_poly.pdbx_seq_one_letter_code
_entity_poly.pdbx_strand_id
1 'polypeptide(L)'
;IDGVVHTFVVGGKHHPEWRDIDAKLKVLFLRMKKHGYVPHLESVLRDLPEDEKEPALCGHSEKIAIAYALMKTPAGATIRVVKNLRVCEDCHIATALISKIEHRTIICRDASRFHVYKDGK
;
A
#
# COMPACT_ATOMS: atom_id res chain seq x y z
N ILE A 1 -12.82 -3.71 -8.21
CA ILE A 1 -12.32 -3.37 -9.56
C ILE A 1 -13.24 -4.10 -10.52
N ASP A 2 -13.90 -3.39 -11.43
CA ASP A 2 -14.91 -3.97 -12.34
C ASP A 2 -16.01 -4.79 -11.61
N GLY A 3 -16.47 -4.27 -10.46
CA GLY A 3 -17.46 -4.96 -9.62
C GLY A 3 -16.92 -6.13 -8.78
N VAL A 4 -15.67 -6.55 -8.98
CA VAL A 4 -15.03 -7.66 -8.25
C VAL A 4 -14.28 -7.16 -7.01
N VAL A 5 -14.43 -7.88 -5.90
CA VAL A 5 -13.68 -7.69 -4.66
C VAL A 5 -12.40 -8.53 -4.72
N HIS A 6 -11.25 -7.89 -4.49
CA HIS A 6 -9.96 -8.56 -4.37
C HIS A 6 -9.45 -8.44 -2.95
N THR A 7 -9.10 -9.58 -2.34
CA THR A 7 -8.66 -9.65 -0.95
C THR A 7 -7.17 -9.97 -0.90
N PHE A 8 -6.45 -9.24 -0.05
CA PHE A 8 -5.02 -9.40 0.16
C PHE A 8 -4.74 -9.56 1.66
N VAL A 9 -3.85 -10.48 1.99
CA VAL A 9 -3.43 -10.77 3.36
C VAL A 9 -1.90 -10.73 3.39
N VAL A 10 -1.34 -10.23 4.49
CA VAL A 10 0.12 -10.19 4.70
C VAL A 10 0.68 -11.61 4.58
N GLY A 11 1.75 -11.79 3.80
CA GLY A 11 2.34 -13.09 3.49
C GLY A 11 1.55 -13.95 2.48
N GLY A 12 0.33 -13.55 2.11
CA GLY A 12 -0.51 -14.26 1.15
C GLY A 12 -0.07 -14.02 -0.29
N LYS A 13 0.59 -15.01 -0.90
CA LYS A 13 1.03 -14.98 -2.31
C LYS A 13 0.06 -15.68 -3.27
N HIS A 14 -1.20 -15.81 -2.88
CA HIS A 14 -2.19 -16.66 -3.57
C HIS A 14 -2.94 -15.94 -4.71
N HIS A 15 -2.72 -14.65 -4.93
CA HIS A 15 -3.34 -13.94 -6.04
C HIS A 15 -2.73 -14.41 -7.37
N PRO A 16 -3.54 -14.71 -8.43
CA PRO A 16 -3.02 -15.17 -9.72
C PRO A 16 -1.96 -14.23 -10.33
N GLU A 17 -2.10 -12.93 -10.07
CA GLU A 17 -1.22 -11.87 -10.56
C GLU A 17 -0.16 -11.43 -9.52
N TRP A 18 0.13 -12.27 -8.51
CA TRP A 18 1.04 -11.90 -7.42
C TRP A 18 2.41 -11.40 -7.90
N ARG A 19 2.97 -12.01 -8.96
CA ARG A 19 4.28 -11.61 -9.51
C ARG A 19 4.28 -10.16 -10.01
N ASP A 20 3.21 -9.76 -10.69
CA ASP A 20 3.09 -8.40 -11.23
C ASP A 20 2.82 -7.39 -10.11
N ILE A 21 2.06 -7.79 -9.10
CA ILE A 21 1.81 -6.98 -7.89
C ILE A 21 3.13 -6.75 -7.13
N ASP A 22 3.93 -7.79 -6.93
CA ASP A 22 5.24 -7.71 -6.27
C ASP A 22 6.22 -6.81 -7.04
N ALA A 23 6.24 -6.93 -8.37
CA ALA A 23 7.02 -6.04 -9.22
C ALA A 23 6.57 -4.58 -9.10
N LYS A 24 5.25 -4.32 -9.13
CA LYS A 24 4.70 -2.97 -8.95
C LYS A 24 5.02 -2.40 -7.56
N LEU A 25 4.97 -3.21 -6.50
CA LEU A 25 5.36 -2.80 -5.15
C LEU A 25 6.82 -2.38 -5.07
N LYS A 26 7.73 -3.16 -5.65
CA LYS A 26 9.16 -2.81 -5.73
C LYS A 26 9.39 -1.49 -6.46
N VAL A 27 8.69 -1.26 -7.58
CA VAL A 27 8.76 0.01 -8.31
C VAL A 27 8.25 1.17 -7.46
N LEU A 28 7.10 1.01 -6.80
CA LEU A 28 6.55 2.03 -5.91
C LEU A 28 7.52 2.35 -4.77
N PHE A 29 8.10 1.33 -4.15
CA PHE A 29 9.05 1.48 -3.07
C PHE A 29 10.30 2.27 -3.48
N LEU A 30 10.89 1.94 -4.64
CA LEU A 30 12.01 2.70 -5.19
C LEU A 30 11.63 4.15 -5.51
N ARG A 31 10.44 4.39 -6.07
CA ARG A 31 9.94 5.76 -6.33
C ARG A 31 9.72 6.53 -5.03
N MET A 32 9.16 5.89 -4.01
CA MET A 32 8.96 6.49 -2.69
C MET A 32 10.30 6.86 -2.05
N LYS A 33 11.30 5.96 -2.05
CA LYS A 33 12.65 6.25 -1.54
C LYS A 33 13.29 7.46 -2.22
N LYS A 34 13.14 7.58 -3.56
CA LYS A 34 13.60 8.75 -4.31
C LYS A 34 12.93 10.07 -3.90
N HIS A 35 11.75 10.01 -3.29
CA HIS A 35 11.01 11.16 -2.77
C HIS A 35 11.15 11.31 -1.24
N GLY A 36 12.16 10.67 -0.64
CA GLY A 36 12.48 10.84 0.79
C GLY A 36 11.72 9.93 1.75
N TYR A 37 11.08 8.87 1.25
CA TYR A 37 10.44 7.89 2.13
C TYR A 37 11.47 7.09 2.93
N VAL A 38 11.31 7.11 4.24
CA VAL A 38 12.06 6.29 5.20
C VAL A 38 11.05 5.37 5.89
N PRO A 39 11.18 4.04 5.77
CA PRO A 39 10.28 3.09 6.42
C PRO A 39 10.23 3.28 7.94
N HIS A 40 9.04 3.36 8.51
CA HIS A 40 8.88 3.46 9.97
C HIS A 40 8.88 2.04 10.59
N LEU A 41 10.08 1.50 10.84
CA LEU A 41 10.31 0.11 11.26
C LEU A 41 9.57 -0.31 12.54
N GLU A 42 9.18 0.64 13.40
CA GLU A 42 8.35 0.35 14.59
C GLU A 42 6.90 -0.03 14.24
N SER A 43 6.50 0.10 12.97
CA SER A 43 5.16 -0.29 12.49
C SER A 43 4.99 -1.79 12.24
N VAL A 44 6.01 -2.62 12.49
CA VAL A 44 5.95 -4.09 12.47
C VAL A 44 6.20 -4.68 13.86
N LEU A 45 5.94 -5.99 14.01
CA LEU A 45 6.16 -6.70 15.27
C LEU A 45 7.62 -6.58 15.72
N ARG A 46 7.81 -6.27 17.01
CA ARG A 46 9.15 -6.07 17.60
C ARG A 46 10.04 -7.30 17.50
N ASP A 47 9.45 -8.48 17.51
CA ASP A 47 10.18 -9.77 17.53
C ASP A 47 10.67 -10.23 16.15
N LEU A 48 10.43 -9.44 15.09
CA LEU A 48 10.99 -9.73 13.76
C LEU A 48 12.48 -9.36 13.70
N PRO A 49 13.31 -10.16 13.01
CA PRO A 49 14.69 -9.80 12.68
C PRO A 49 14.74 -8.44 11.96
N GLU A 50 15.75 -7.62 12.25
CA GLU A 50 15.84 -6.25 11.74
C GLU A 50 15.85 -6.19 10.19
N ASP A 51 16.51 -7.15 9.55
CA ASP A 51 16.57 -7.32 8.11
C ASP A 51 15.24 -7.79 7.49
N GLU A 52 14.32 -8.32 8.29
CA GLU A 52 12.97 -8.73 7.86
C GLU A 52 11.90 -7.64 8.07
N LYS A 53 12.18 -6.61 8.88
CA LYS A 53 11.20 -5.55 9.19
C LYS A 53 10.79 -4.72 7.97
N GLU A 54 11.75 -4.27 7.19
CA GLU A 54 11.48 -3.48 5.97
C GLU A 54 10.72 -4.30 4.90
N PRO A 55 11.10 -5.56 4.60
CA PRO A 55 10.29 -6.46 3.77
C PRO A 55 8.87 -6.67 4.28
N ALA A 56 8.68 -6.86 5.60
CA ALA A 56 7.37 -7.04 6.20
C ALA A 56 6.49 -5.78 6.02
N LEU A 57 7.05 -4.59 6.23
CA LEU A 57 6.35 -3.32 5.98
C LEU A 57 5.97 -3.13 4.51
N CYS A 58 6.83 -3.55 3.57
CA CYS A 58 6.51 -3.53 2.14
C CYS A 58 5.34 -4.45 1.80
N GLY A 59 5.20 -5.56 2.54
CA GLY A 59 4.16 -6.57 2.37
C GLY A 59 2.83 -6.27 3.07
N HIS A 60 2.63 -5.08 3.62
CA HIS A 60 1.34 -4.71 4.21
C HIS A 60 0.21 -4.75 3.15
N SER A 61 -0.93 -5.33 3.54
CA SER A 61 -2.09 -5.57 2.67
C SER A 61 -2.59 -4.33 1.95
N GLU A 62 -2.49 -3.15 2.56
CA GLU A 62 -2.89 -1.87 1.98
C GLU A 62 -2.01 -1.51 0.79
N LYS A 63 -0.69 -1.65 0.92
CA LYS A 63 0.25 -1.36 -0.16
C LYS A 63 0.02 -2.32 -1.33
N ILE A 64 -0.21 -3.60 -1.02
CA ILE A 64 -0.54 -4.64 -2.02
C ILE A 64 -1.83 -4.26 -2.77
N ALA A 65 -2.89 -3.90 -2.03
CA ALA A 65 -4.17 -3.51 -2.62
C ALA A 65 -4.04 -2.25 -3.50
N ILE A 66 -3.29 -1.24 -3.05
CA ILE A 66 -3.02 -0.02 -3.83
C ILE A 66 -2.22 -0.34 -5.10
N ALA A 67 -1.18 -1.17 -5.00
CA ALA A 67 -0.37 -1.58 -6.14
C ALA A 67 -1.23 -2.28 -7.19
N TYR A 68 -2.07 -3.22 -6.79
CA TYR A 68 -3.00 -3.90 -7.68
C TYR A 68 -4.01 -2.93 -8.31
N ALA A 69 -4.59 -2.01 -7.52
CA ALA A 69 -5.52 -1.01 -8.04
C ALA A 69 -4.87 -0.05 -9.05
N LEU A 70 -3.60 0.33 -8.85
CA LEU A 70 -2.85 1.12 -9.82
C LEU A 70 -2.62 0.40 -11.14
N MET A 71 -2.46 -0.93 -11.11
CA MET A 71 -2.28 -1.74 -12.32
C MET A 71 -3.59 -1.88 -13.11
N LYS A 72 -4.73 -1.94 -12.42
CA LYS A 72 -6.03 -2.25 -13.03
C LYS A 72 -6.91 -1.05 -13.34
N THR A 73 -6.53 0.15 -12.91
CA THR A 73 -7.35 1.35 -13.12
C THR A 73 -6.61 2.40 -13.96
N PRO A 74 -7.31 3.12 -14.85
CA PRO A 74 -6.70 4.12 -15.72
C PRO A 74 -6.13 5.29 -14.90
N ALA A 75 -5.08 5.94 -15.42
CA ALA A 75 -4.44 7.10 -14.78
C ALA A 75 -5.46 8.15 -14.30
N GLY A 76 -5.24 8.72 -13.11
CA GLY A 76 -6.14 9.68 -12.48
C GLY A 76 -7.38 9.08 -11.77
N ALA A 77 -7.75 7.81 -12.01
CA ALA A 77 -8.92 7.23 -11.34
C ALA A 77 -8.75 7.12 -9.82
N THR A 78 -9.82 7.38 -9.05
CA THR A 78 -9.80 7.25 -7.60
C THR A 78 -9.69 5.78 -7.16
N ILE A 79 -8.74 5.50 -6.26
CA ILE A 79 -8.55 4.17 -5.67
C ILE A 79 -9.30 4.10 -4.34
N ARG A 80 -10.02 3.00 -4.10
CA ARG A 80 -10.73 2.74 -2.85
C ARG A 80 -10.24 1.44 -2.22
N VAL A 81 -9.79 1.51 -0.98
CA VAL A 81 -9.27 0.38 -0.19
C VAL A 81 -10.09 0.25 1.08
N VAL A 82 -10.43 -0.98 1.46
CA VAL A 82 -11.10 -1.28 2.73
C VAL A 82 -10.21 -2.22 3.54
N LYS A 83 -9.97 -1.89 4.81
CA LYS A 83 -9.17 -2.66 5.76
C LYS A 83 -9.98 -2.93 7.02
N ASN A 84 -9.89 -4.13 7.55
CA ASN A 84 -10.55 -4.51 8.81
C ASN A 84 -9.75 -4.11 10.06
N LEU A 85 -8.47 -3.74 9.90
CA LEU A 85 -7.61 -3.25 10.96
C LEU A 85 -7.34 -1.76 10.76
N ARG A 86 -6.84 -1.07 11.79
CA ARG A 86 -6.36 0.30 11.67
C ARG A 86 -5.17 0.38 10.70
N VAL A 87 -5.07 1.46 9.93
CA VAL A 87 -3.89 1.73 9.09
C VAL A 87 -2.71 2.09 10.00
N CYS A 88 -1.55 1.47 9.79
CA CYS A 88 -0.35 1.80 10.57
C CYS A 88 0.30 3.10 10.05
N GLU A 89 1.13 3.73 10.89
CA GLU A 89 1.79 5.01 10.57
C GLU A 89 2.59 4.95 9.26
N ASP A 90 3.36 3.88 9.08
CA ASP A 90 4.13 3.67 7.85
C ASP A 90 3.22 3.60 6.60
N CYS A 91 2.08 2.91 6.69
CA CYS A 91 1.11 2.84 5.60
C CYS A 91 0.44 4.19 5.33
N HIS A 92 0.24 5.03 6.34
CA HIS A 92 -0.24 6.40 6.14
C HIS A 92 0.74 7.21 5.29
N ILE A 93 2.01 7.23 5.69
CA ILE A 93 3.08 7.96 4.99
C ILE A 93 3.23 7.45 3.56
N ALA A 94 3.30 6.12 3.40
CA ALA A 94 3.43 5.49 2.09
C ALA A 94 2.23 5.80 1.18
N THR A 95 1.00 5.72 1.69
CA THR A 95 -0.21 5.97 0.88
C THR A 95 -0.31 7.43 0.45
N ALA A 96 0.00 8.37 1.34
CA ALA A 96 0.07 9.79 1.02
C ALA A 96 1.10 10.03 -0.10
N LEU A 97 2.30 9.46 0.03
CA LEU A 97 3.35 9.63 -0.97
C LEU A 97 3.01 8.97 -2.31
N ILE A 98 2.40 7.78 -2.31
CA ILE A 98 1.90 7.12 -3.53
C ILE A 98 0.85 8.00 -4.22
N SER A 99 -0.06 8.60 -3.46
CA SER A 99 -1.07 9.54 -3.99
C SER A 99 -0.41 10.68 -4.77
N LYS A 100 0.66 11.28 -4.22
CA LYS A 100 1.44 12.33 -4.89
C LYS A 100 2.16 11.83 -6.14
N ILE A 101 2.84 10.69 -6.03
CA ILE A 101 3.72 10.12 -7.08
C ILE A 101 2.93 9.62 -8.29
N GLU A 102 1.77 9.02 -8.06
CA GLU A 102 0.93 8.44 -9.11
C GLU A 102 -0.21 9.38 -9.55
N HIS A 103 -0.31 10.57 -8.95
CA HIS A 103 -1.36 11.56 -9.19
C HIS A 103 -2.77 10.95 -9.04
N ARG A 104 -2.98 10.26 -7.91
CA ARG A 104 -4.22 9.53 -7.60
C ARG A 104 -4.80 10.02 -6.28
N THR A 105 -6.12 10.21 -6.22
CA THR A 105 -6.81 10.24 -4.92
C THR A 105 -6.99 8.81 -4.43
N ILE A 106 -6.57 8.52 -3.20
CA ILE A 106 -6.73 7.21 -2.56
C ILE A 106 -7.64 7.38 -1.35
N ILE A 107 -8.69 6.60 -1.27
CA ILE A 107 -9.62 6.58 -0.13
C ILE A 107 -9.44 5.25 0.57
N CYS A 108 -9.03 5.28 1.83
CA CYS A 108 -8.91 4.08 2.65
C CYS A 108 -9.96 4.13 3.76
N ARG A 109 -10.82 3.11 3.84
CA ARG A 109 -11.66 2.87 5.01
C ARG A 109 -10.97 1.82 5.87
N ASP A 110 -10.68 2.16 7.12
CA ASP A 110 -10.12 1.22 8.08
C ASP A 110 -11.14 0.87 9.17
N ALA A 111 -10.72 0.13 10.20
CA ALA A 111 -11.58 -0.26 11.31
C ALA A 111 -12.20 0.91 12.09
N SER A 112 -11.58 2.10 12.01
CA SER A 112 -11.89 3.25 12.84
C SER A 112 -12.53 4.39 12.06
N ARG A 113 -12.06 4.66 10.83
CA ARG A 113 -12.45 5.86 10.07
C ARG A 113 -12.13 5.76 8.57
N PHE A 114 -12.52 6.81 7.85
CA PHE A 114 -12.10 7.05 6.47
C PHE A 114 -10.87 7.96 6.45
N HIS A 115 -9.95 7.65 5.55
CA HIS A 115 -8.77 8.43 5.24
C HIS A 115 -8.82 8.79 3.77
N VAL A 116 -8.58 10.05 3.45
CA VAL A 116 -8.52 10.53 2.07
C VAL A 116 -7.11 11.04 1.86
N TYR A 117 -6.40 10.41 0.94
CA TYR A 117 -5.04 10.77 0.56
C TYR A 117 -5.07 11.47 -0.79
N LYS A 118 -4.52 12.68 -0.82
CA LYS A 118 -4.44 13.51 -2.03
C LYS A 118 -3.19 14.39 -2.00
N ASP A 119 -2.43 14.35 -3.10
CA ASP A 119 -1.26 15.22 -3.33
C ASP A 119 -0.19 15.15 -2.21
N GLY A 120 -0.07 14.01 -1.53
CA GLY A 120 0.92 13.81 -0.46
C GLY A 120 0.41 14.08 0.95
N LYS A 121 -0.89 14.33 1.13
CA LYS A 121 -1.55 14.55 2.41
C LYS A 121 -2.61 13.48 2.66
#